data_AF-A0A1T1BVC2-F1
#
_entry.id   AF-A0A1T1BVC2-F1
#
_cell.length_a   1.000
_cell.length_b   1.000
_cell.length_c   1.000
_cell.angle_alpha   90.00
_cell.angle_beta   90.00
_cell.angle_gamma   90.00
#
_symmetry.space_group_name_H-M   'P 1'
#
loop_
_entity.id
_entity.type
_entity.pdbx_description
1 polymer ?
#
loop_
_entity_poly.entity_id
_entity_poly.type
_entity_poly.pdbx_seq_one_letter_code
_entity_poly.pdbx_strand_id
1 'polypeptide(L)'
;MENRKIYFIDVIYYNCYSFYRRYEKDLNEFSGQALTAVCLSLNAIAILLLLQENFKIFLFENKWYTLFVSLPIILFTVIRYNKHINIEEIEDAIYTKEQHEIKRLNLIAGIYVFLSIFGTIVFAIVLGELNNPPPLWEKWFN
;
A
#
# COMPACT_ATOMS: atom_id res chain seq x y z
N MET A 1 21.86 19.11 10.74
CA MET A 1 20.62 18.31 10.77
C MET A 1 21.03 16.85 10.85
N GLU A 2 20.51 16.12 11.82
CA GLU A 2 20.84 14.71 12.03
C GLU A 2 20.36 13.92 10.81
N ASN A 3 21.23 13.09 10.21
CA ASN A 3 20.96 12.34 8.98
C ASN A 3 19.90 11.26 9.26
N ARG A 4 18.62 11.64 9.24
CA ARG A 4 17.51 10.70 9.47
C ARG A 4 17.42 9.73 8.31
N LYS A 5 17.39 8.43 8.65
CA LYS A 5 17.25 7.36 7.66
C LYS A 5 15.85 7.39 7.06
N ILE A 6 15.79 7.55 5.73
CA ILE A 6 14.58 7.36 4.94
C ILE A 6 14.39 5.87 4.67
N TYR A 7 13.16 5.40 4.85
CA TYR A 7 12.78 4.01 4.62
C TYR A 7 11.97 3.89 3.32
N PHE A 8 11.83 2.68 2.79
CA PHE A 8 11.10 2.45 1.54
C PHE A 8 9.63 2.92 1.62
N ILE A 9 8.98 2.78 2.78
CA ILE A 9 7.63 3.32 3.04
C ILE A 9 7.53 4.83 2.84
N ASP A 10 8.61 5.58 3.13
CA ASP A 10 8.65 7.02 2.95
C ASP A 10 8.76 7.40 1.47
N VAL A 11 9.44 6.56 0.67
CA VAL A 11 9.48 6.70 -0.80
C VAL A 11 8.10 6.40 -1.41
N ILE A 12 7.38 5.40 -0.88
CA ILE A 12 6.00 5.13 -1.28
C ILE A 12 5.11 6.34 -0.95
N TYR A 13 5.18 6.85 0.27
CA TYR A 13 4.46 8.06 0.67
C TYR A 13 4.78 9.24 -0.22
N TYR A 14 6.05 9.51 -0.50
CA TYR A 14 6.45 10.58 -1.41
C TYR A 14 5.87 10.42 -2.82
N ASN A 15 5.80 9.20 -3.34
CA ASN A 15 5.18 8.95 -4.65
C ASN A 15 3.66 9.20 -4.63
N CYS A 16 2.97 8.73 -3.59
CA CYS A 16 1.55 9.00 -3.38
C CYS A 16 1.28 10.51 -3.26
N TYR A 17 2.04 11.20 -2.40
CA TYR A 17 1.98 12.65 -2.24
C TYR A 17 2.25 13.38 -3.57
N SER A 18 3.30 13.00 -4.29
CA SER A 18 3.68 13.62 -5.57
C SER A 18 2.61 13.46 -6.65
N PHE A 19 1.86 12.36 -6.62
CA PHE A 19 0.69 12.17 -7.46
C PHE A 19 -0.41 13.18 -7.08
N TYR A 20 -0.81 13.24 -5.81
CA TYR A 20 -1.87 14.15 -5.37
C TYR A 20 -1.48 15.63 -5.42
N ARG A 21 -0.21 15.99 -5.23
CA ARG A 21 0.29 17.37 -5.35
C ARG A 21 -0.02 17.99 -6.71
N ARG A 22 -0.17 17.17 -7.76
CA ARG A 22 -0.54 17.64 -9.11
C ARG A 22 -2.04 17.99 -9.25
N TYR A 23 -2.88 17.44 -8.38
CA TYR A 23 -4.35 17.53 -8.49
C TYR A 23 -5.00 18.28 -7.31
N GLU A 24 -4.35 18.29 -6.14
CA GLU A 24 -4.84 18.85 -4.88
C GLU A 24 -3.83 19.84 -4.29
N LYS A 25 -4.31 21.04 -3.93
CA LYS A 25 -3.48 22.08 -3.30
C LYS A 25 -3.28 21.86 -1.80
N ASP A 26 -4.35 21.59 -1.07
CA ASP A 26 -4.34 21.67 0.41
C ASP A 26 -4.47 20.31 1.10
N LEU A 27 -4.88 19.26 0.38
CA LEU A 27 -5.14 17.93 0.94
C LEU A 27 -4.13 16.85 0.50
N ASN A 28 -3.15 17.23 -0.32
CA ASN A 28 -2.21 16.30 -0.95
C ASN A 28 -1.42 15.44 0.06
N GLU A 29 -1.02 15.98 1.21
CA GLU A 29 -0.36 15.23 2.28
C GLU A 29 -1.30 14.19 2.89
N PHE A 30 -2.52 14.58 3.25
CA PHE A 30 -3.51 13.65 3.80
C PHE A 30 -3.87 12.56 2.79
N SER A 31 -4.12 12.92 1.53
CA SER A 31 -4.40 11.97 0.44
C SER A 31 -3.21 11.03 0.21
N GLY A 32 -1.98 11.55 0.27
CA GLY A 32 -0.75 10.76 0.20
C GLY A 32 -0.62 9.76 1.36
N GLN A 33 -0.92 10.19 2.59
CA GLN A 33 -0.93 9.35 3.79
C GLN A 33 -2.00 8.26 3.67
N ALA A 34 -3.21 8.63 3.25
CA ALA A 34 -4.34 7.71 3.09
C ALA A 34 -4.04 6.63 2.05
N LEU A 35 -3.55 7.00 0.85
CA LEU A 35 -3.20 6.04 -0.18
C LEU A 35 -2.08 5.10 0.25
N THR A 36 -1.08 5.63 0.97
CA THR A 36 0.01 4.82 1.54
C THR A 36 -0.51 3.82 2.55
N ALA A 37 -1.38 4.27 3.48
CA ALA A 37 -2.01 3.40 4.47
C ALA A 37 -2.87 2.30 3.82
N VAL A 38 -3.62 2.64 2.76
CA VAL A 38 -4.40 1.68 1.97
C VAL A 38 -3.48 0.63 1.34
N CYS A 39 -2.39 1.02 0.68
CA CYS A 39 -1.46 0.07 0.07
C CYS A 39 -0.87 -0.90 1.09
N LEU A 40 -0.44 -0.38 2.25
CA LEU A 40 0.11 -1.21 3.33
C LEU A 40 -0.94 -2.16 3.92
N SER A 41 -2.17 -1.67 4.10
CA SER A 41 -3.28 -2.46 4.62
C SER A 41 -3.67 -3.58 3.66
N LEU A 42 -3.76 -3.29 2.36
CA LEU A 42 -4.05 -4.28 1.32
C LEU A 42 -2.99 -5.38 1.30
N ASN A 43 -1.71 -5.02 1.37
CA ASN A 43 -0.63 -6.02 1.40
C ASN A 43 -0.66 -6.86 2.68
N ALA A 44 -0.91 -6.25 3.84
CA ALA A 44 -1.06 -7.00 5.09
C ALA A 44 -2.24 -7.98 5.03
N ILE A 45 -3.39 -7.54 4.51
CA ILE A 45 -4.57 -8.39 4.32
C ILE A 45 -4.27 -9.53 3.34
N ALA A 46 -3.64 -9.23 2.19
CA ALA A 46 -3.28 -10.23 1.19
C ALA A 46 -2.36 -11.32 1.78
N ILE A 47 -1.34 -10.92 2.56
CA ILE A 47 -0.46 -11.86 3.27
C ILE A 47 -1.24 -12.71 4.27
N LEU A 48 -2.12 -12.11 5.07
CA LEU A 48 -2.91 -12.85 6.06
C LEU A 48 -3.90 -13.81 5.40
N LEU A 49 -4.51 -13.43 4.27
CA LEU A 49 -5.36 -14.32 3.47
C LEU A 49 -4.56 -15.49 2.89
N LEU A 50 -3.36 -15.25 2.35
CA LEU A 50 -2.47 -16.32 1.89
C LEU A 50 -2.11 -17.29 3.02
N LEU A 51 -1.79 -16.76 4.21
CA LEU A 51 -1.53 -17.61 5.38
C LEU A 51 -2.77 -18.39 5.79
N GLN A 52 -3.94 -17.75 5.75
CA GLN A 52 -5.21 -18.40 6.05
C GLN A 52 -5.45 -19.63 5.19
N GLU A 53 -5.33 -19.48 3.87
CA GLU A 53 -5.56 -20.57 2.92
C GLU A 53 -4.50 -21.66 3.03
N ASN A 54 -3.22 -21.30 3.19
CA ASN A 54 -2.13 -22.29 3.25
C ASN A 54 -2.13 -23.11 4.54
N PHE A 55 -2.49 -22.49 5.67
CA PHE A 55 -2.49 -23.16 6.98
C PHE A 55 -3.88 -23.60 7.45
N LYS A 56 -4.93 -23.31 6.68
CA LYS A 56 -6.34 -23.60 7.00
C LYS A 56 -6.76 -23.10 8.39
N ILE A 57 -6.28 -21.91 8.74
CA ILE A 57 -6.65 -21.20 9.98
C ILE A 57 -7.86 -20.30 9.72
N PHE A 58 -8.50 -19.80 10.77
CA PHE A 58 -9.68 -18.93 10.65
C PHE A 58 -9.37 -17.52 11.15
N LEU A 59 -8.82 -16.67 10.28
CA LEU A 59 -8.43 -15.29 10.63
C LEU A 59 -9.51 -14.26 10.28
N PHE A 60 -10.25 -14.48 9.18
CA PHE A 60 -11.22 -13.54 8.64
C PHE A 60 -12.64 -14.12 8.58
N GLU A 61 -13.09 -14.75 9.66
CA GLU A 61 -14.48 -15.25 9.76
C GLU A 61 -15.52 -14.12 9.66
N ASN A 62 -15.14 -12.91 10.06
CA ASN A 62 -15.97 -11.73 9.97
C ASN A 62 -15.28 -10.65 9.13
N LYS A 63 -16.04 -10.02 8.21
CA LYS A 63 -15.56 -8.90 7.38
C LYS A 63 -14.94 -7.77 8.20
N TRP A 64 -15.38 -7.56 9.45
CA TRP A 64 -14.83 -6.53 10.34
C TRP A 64 -13.38 -6.80 10.76
N TYR A 65 -12.88 -8.04 10.71
CA TYR A 65 -11.48 -8.34 11.03
C TYR A 65 -10.49 -7.68 10.07
N THR A 66 -10.86 -7.53 8.79
CA THR A 66 -10.03 -6.77 7.83
C THR A 66 -9.85 -5.31 8.26
N LEU A 67 -10.89 -4.71 8.85
CA LEU A 67 -10.84 -3.36 9.38
C LEU A 67 -9.95 -3.27 10.63
N PHE A 68 -10.04 -4.25 11.54
CA PHE A 68 -9.17 -4.32 12.72
C PHE A 68 -7.69 -4.49 12.37
N VAL A 69 -7.36 -5.20 11.28
CA VAL A 69 -5.98 -5.29 10.77
C VAL A 69 -5.52 -3.96 10.17
N SER A 70 -6.40 -3.26 9.45
CA SER A 70 -6.06 -2.02 8.76
C SER A 70 -5.90 -0.83 9.71
N LEU A 71 -6.69 -0.79 10.79
CA LEU A 71 -6.72 0.32 11.74
C LEU A 71 -5.34 0.65 12.37
N PRO A 72 -4.56 -0.30 12.91
CA PRO A 72 -3.23 0.01 13.42
C PRO A 72 -2.30 0.52 12.31
N ILE A 73 -2.39 -0.01 11.09
CA ILE A 73 -1.56 0.44 9.96
C ILE A 73 -1.88 1.90 9.60
N ILE A 74 -3.16 2.25 9.55
CA ILE A 74 -3.62 3.62 9.31
C ILE A 74 -3.09 4.55 10.42
N LEU A 75 -3.27 4.17 11.68
CA LEU A 75 -2.79 4.96 12.82
C LEU A 75 -1.27 5.16 12.78
N PHE A 76 -0.50 4.10 12.54
CA PHE A 76 0.96 4.21 12.45
C PHE A 76 1.41 5.09 11.28
N THR A 77 0.72 5.01 10.14
CA THR A 77 1.00 5.86 8.97
C THR A 77 0.78 7.33 9.30
N VAL A 78 -0.38 7.66 9.88
CA VAL A 78 -0.73 9.03 10.29
C VAL A 78 0.25 9.55 11.35
N ILE A 79 0.56 8.74 12.37
CA ILE A 79 1.50 9.13 13.44
C ILE A 79 2.92 9.34 12.89
N ARG A 80 3.36 8.51 11.93
CA ARG A 80 4.67 8.64 11.32
C ARG A 80 4.78 9.98 10.58
N TYR A 81 3.87 10.25 9.66
CA TYR A 81 3.96 11.40 8.74
C TYR A 81 3.52 12.75 9.34
N ASN A 82 2.82 12.75 10.48
CA ASN A 82 2.46 14.00 11.16
C ASN A 82 3.32 14.32 12.39
N LYS A 83 4.07 13.35 12.93
CA LYS A 83 4.86 13.55 14.17
C LYS A 83 6.33 13.23 14.03
N HIS A 84 6.70 12.27 13.18
CA HIS A 84 8.06 11.74 13.14
C HIS A 84 8.85 12.17 11.91
N ILE A 85 8.20 12.34 10.76
CA ILE A 85 8.88 12.70 9.51
C ILE A 85 7.98 13.59 8.65
N ASN A 86 8.52 14.70 8.17
CA ASN A 86 7.81 15.64 7.29
C ASN A 86 8.16 15.39 5.83
N ILE A 87 7.29 15.83 4.91
CA ILE A 87 7.49 15.63 3.47
C ILE A 87 8.78 16.29 2.96
N GLU A 88 9.14 17.47 3.50
CA GLU A 88 10.36 18.21 3.17
C GLU A 88 11.61 17.39 3.50
N GLU A 89 11.65 16.73 4.66
CA GLU A 89 12.78 15.87 5.06
C GLU A 89 12.95 14.68 4.10
N ILE A 90 11.83 14.13 3.61
CA ILE A 90 11.84 13.03 2.66
C ILE A 90 12.32 13.52 1.29
N GLU A 91 11.84 14.68 0.86
CA GLU A 91 12.19 15.29 -0.42
C GLU A 91 13.69 15.63 -0.47
N ASP A 92 14.24 16.26 0.56
CA ASP A 92 15.68 16.56 0.69
C ASP A 92 16.53 15.28 0.64
N ALA A 93 16.12 14.25 1.38
CA ALA A 93 16.85 12.99 1.42
C ALA A 93 16.74 12.16 0.12
N ILE A 94 15.69 12.38 -0.68
CA ILE A 94 15.61 11.81 -2.03
C ILE A 94 16.50 12.60 -2.99
N TYR A 95 16.48 13.94 -2.95
CA TYR A 95 17.23 14.78 -3.89
C TYR A 95 18.75 14.83 -3.64
N THR A 96 19.21 14.39 -2.47
CA THR A 96 20.65 14.18 -2.24
C THR A 96 21.23 12.98 -3.01
N LYS A 97 20.39 12.14 -3.62
CA LYS A 97 20.81 10.99 -4.44
C LYS A 97 21.04 11.36 -5.90
N GLU A 98 21.77 10.52 -6.62
CA GLU A 98 21.93 10.68 -8.07
C GLU A 98 20.59 10.56 -8.81
N GLN A 99 20.40 11.32 -9.88
CA GLN A 99 19.15 11.34 -10.65
C GLN A 99 18.68 9.96 -11.12
N HIS A 100 19.61 9.07 -11.48
CA HIS A 100 19.29 7.71 -11.89
C HIS A 100 18.72 6.89 -10.72
N GLU A 101 19.26 7.04 -9.51
CA GLU A 101 18.73 6.37 -8.31
C GLU A 101 17.34 6.87 -7.96
N ILE A 102 17.10 8.18 -8.03
CA ILE A 102 15.79 8.79 -7.78
C ILE A 102 14.74 8.20 -8.71
N LYS A 103 15.02 8.14 -10.01
CA LYS A 103 14.13 7.56 -11.02
C LYS A 103 13.83 6.09 -10.72
N ARG A 104 14.85 5.32 -10.35
CA ARG A 104 14.69 3.90 -9.99
C ARG A 104 13.80 3.73 -8.75
N LEU A 105 14.04 4.51 -7.69
CA LEU A 105 13.25 4.46 -6.46
C LEU A 105 11.79 4.80 -6.71
N ASN A 106 11.53 5.88 -7.45
CA ASN A 106 10.16 6.29 -7.79
C ASN A 106 9.46 5.25 -8.68
N LEU A 107 10.16 4.65 -9.64
CA LEU A 107 9.60 3.58 -10.47
C LEU A 107 9.22 2.35 -9.63
N ILE A 108 10.10 1.90 -8.74
CA ILE A 108 9.84 0.76 -7.86
C ILE A 108 8.66 1.06 -6.92
N ALA A 109 8.62 2.26 -6.33
CA ALA A 109 7.51 2.67 -5.47
C ALA A 109 6.18 2.76 -6.24
N GLY A 110 6.19 3.28 -7.47
CA GLY A 110 5.01 3.32 -8.33
C GLY A 110 4.50 1.93 -8.69
N ILE A 111 5.40 1.01 -9.06
CA ILE A 111 5.07 -0.41 -9.29
C ILE A 111 4.49 -1.03 -8.02
N TYR A 112 5.06 -0.75 -6.85
CA TYR A 112 4.54 -1.24 -5.58
C TYR A 112 3.11 -0.77 -5.32
N VAL A 113 2.81 0.53 -5.50
CA VAL A 113 1.44 1.07 -5.34
C VAL A 113 0.47 0.37 -6.29
N PHE A 114 0.85 0.23 -7.56
CA PHE A 114 0.04 -0.44 -8.57
C PHE A 114 -0.24 -1.91 -8.19
N LEU A 115 0.79 -2.67 -7.84
CA LEU A 115 0.65 -4.07 -7.43
C LEU A 115 -0.14 -4.22 -6.13
N SER A 116 0.01 -3.29 -5.18
CA SER A 116 -0.73 -3.34 -3.91
C SER A 116 -2.24 -3.24 -4.14
N ILE A 117 -2.67 -2.37 -5.05
CA ILE A 117 -4.09 -2.17 -5.37
C ILE A 117 -4.59 -3.28 -6.30
N PHE A 118 -4.04 -3.36 -7.51
CA PHE A 118 -4.54 -4.28 -8.54
C PHE A 118 -4.23 -5.74 -8.20
N GLY A 119 -3.05 -6.01 -7.65
CA GLY A 119 -2.66 -7.36 -7.23
C GLY A 119 -3.59 -7.90 -6.15
N THR A 120 -3.93 -7.09 -5.14
CA THR A 120 -4.88 -7.52 -4.10
C THR A 120 -6.29 -7.75 -4.64
N ILE A 121 -6.77 -6.89 -5.56
CA ILE A 121 -8.09 -7.08 -6.20
C ILE A 121 -8.12 -8.39 -7.00
N VAL A 122 -7.13 -8.61 -7.87
CA VAL A 122 -7.03 -9.83 -8.68
C VAL A 122 -6.93 -11.06 -7.78
N PHE A 123 -6.10 -10.99 -6.74
CA PHE A 123 -5.94 -12.06 -5.77
C PHE A 123 -7.26 -12.40 -5.06
N ALA A 124 -7.99 -11.40 -4.58
CA ALA A 124 -9.27 -11.59 -3.91
C ALA A 124 -10.33 -12.22 -4.84
N ILE A 125 -10.38 -11.80 -6.11
CA ILE A 125 -11.27 -12.40 -7.11
C ILE A 125 -10.92 -13.87 -7.33
N VAL A 126 -9.66 -14.18 -7.61
CA VAL A 126 -9.21 -15.57 -7.85
C VAL A 126 -9.53 -16.46 -6.65
N LEU A 127 -9.26 -15.98 -5.44
CA LEU A 127 -9.52 -16.73 -4.21
C LEU A 127 -11.02 -16.93 -3.95
N GLY A 128 -11.86 -15.95 -4.29
CA GLY A 128 -13.31 -16.08 -4.24
C GLY A 128 -13.85 -17.13 -5.22
N GLU A 129 -13.37 -17.12 -6.47
CA GLU A 129 -13.78 -18.08 -7.51
C GLU A 129 -13.35 -19.52 -7.17
N LEU A 130 -12.15 -19.71 -6.63
CA LEU A 130 -11.67 -21.02 -6.20
C LEU A 130 -12.50 -21.61 -5.06
N ASN A 131 -13.06 -20.75 -4.19
CA ASN A 131 -13.85 -21.16 -3.04
C ASN A 131 -15.36 -21.24 -3.31
N ASN A 132 -15.84 -20.85 -4.50
CA ASN A 132 -17.26 -20.86 -4.83
C ASN A 132 -17.55 -21.35 -6.28
N PRO A 133 -17.47 -22.67 -6.53
CA PRO A 133 -17.70 -23.24 -7.85
C PRO A 133 -19.18 -23.19 -8.29
N PRO A 134 -19.48 -23.10 -9.61
CA PRO A 134 -18.55 -23.09 -10.73
C PRO A 134 -17.93 -21.71 -10.99
N PRO A 135 -16.62 -21.62 -11.25
CA PRO A 135 -15.97 -20.35 -11.48
C PRO A 135 -16.41 -19.69 -12.80
N LEU A 136 -16.35 -18.36 -12.86
CA LEU A 136 -16.82 -17.55 -13.99
C LEU A 136 -16.21 -17.93 -15.34
N TRP A 137 -14.96 -18.41 -15.37
CA TRP A 137 -14.30 -18.84 -16.61
C TRP A 137 -14.84 -20.16 -17.17
N GLU A 138 -15.52 -21.00 -16.38
CA GLU A 138 -16.20 -22.18 -16.95
C GLU A 138 -17.31 -21.79 -17.93
N LYS A 139 -17.91 -20.61 -17.79
CA LYS A 139 -18.90 -20.08 -18.75
C LYS A 139 -18.27 -19.57 -20.05
N TRP A 140 -16.96 -19.40 -20.09
CA TRP A 140 -16.23 -18.90 -21.27
C TRP A 140 -15.73 -20.04 -22.17
N PHE A 141 -15.65 -21.25 -21.62
CA PHE A 141 -15.20 -22.46 -22.33
C PHE A 141 -16.33 -23.43 -22.67
N ASN A 142 -17.59 -23.07 -22.36
CA ASN A 142 -18.81 -23.73 -22.83
C ASN A 142 -19.44 -22.93 -23.97
#